data_AF-A0A8I0J9V4-F1
#
_entry.id   AF-A0A8I0J9V4-F1
#
_cell.length_a   1.000
_cell.length_b   1.000
_cell.length_c   1.000
_cell.angle_alpha   90.00
_cell.angle_beta   90.00
_cell.angle_gamma   90.00
#
_symmetry.space_group_name_H-M   'P 1'
#
loop_
_entity.id
_entity.type
_entity.pdbx_description
1 polymer ?
#
loop_
_entity_poly.entity_id
_entity_poly.type
_entity_poly.pdbx_seq_one_letter_code
_entity_poly.pdbx_strand_id
1 'polypeptide(L)'
;MSYVTEVFMNRQIAEAATSLEVMQAAQQHKLEPDAKKHALLARVMREHAERFQRLATQQSVMSPDEFFRRAFERVRVMRAEAAQLAKIRREKREQHEAERNQILADMNLVAA
;
A
#
# COMPACT_ATOMS: atom_id res chain seq x y z
N MET A 1 16.30 24.82 1.41
CA MET A 1 14.84 24.59 1.31
C MET A 1 14.21 24.92 2.65
N SER A 2 13.01 25.52 2.67
CA SER A 2 12.26 25.71 3.92
C SER A 2 11.67 24.38 4.40
N TYR A 3 11.56 24.17 5.71
CA TYR A 3 10.89 23.02 6.32
C TYR A 3 9.45 22.83 5.78
N VAL A 4 8.74 23.92 5.53
CA VAL A 4 7.38 23.91 4.96
C VAL A 4 7.38 23.32 3.56
N THR A 5 8.40 23.64 2.75
CA THR A 5 8.58 23.08 1.42
C THR A 5 8.82 21.58 1.54
N GLU A 6 9.72 21.12 2.40
CA GLU A 6 10.05 19.70 2.56
C GLU A 6 8.83 18.84 2.98
N VAL A 7 8.03 19.32 3.94
CA VAL A 7 6.80 18.63 4.37
C VAL A 7 5.80 18.50 3.22
N PHE A 8 5.62 19.57 2.44
CA PHE A 8 4.74 19.56 1.28
C PHE A 8 5.24 18.58 0.20
N MET A 9 6.54 18.57 -0.09
CA MET A 9 7.17 17.65 -1.04
C MET A 9 6.96 16.19 -0.63
N ASN A 10 7.21 15.87 0.62
CA ASN A 10 7.07 14.52 1.15
C ASN A 10 5.62 14.03 1.07
N ARG A 11 4.65 14.91 1.31
CA ARG A 11 3.23 14.61 1.12
C ARG A 11 2.91 14.29 -0.34
N GLN A 12 3.35 15.13 -1.29
CA GLN A 12 3.11 14.89 -2.72
C GLN A 12 3.75 13.58 -3.19
N ILE A 13 4.97 13.27 -2.73
CA ILE A 13 5.67 12.01 -3.02
C ILE A 13 4.89 10.81 -2.46
N ALA A 14 4.34 10.92 -1.25
CA ALA A 14 3.53 9.85 -0.65
C ALA A 14 2.22 9.61 -1.43
N GLU A 15 1.55 10.67 -1.86
CA GLU A 15 0.33 10.57 -2.68
C GLU A 15 0.61 9.99 -4.08
N ALA A 16 1.74 10.37 -4.68
CA ALA A 16 2.21 9.83 -5.94
C ALA A 16 2.60 8.34 -5.82
N ALA A 17 3.30 7.97 -4.75
CA ALA A 17 3.66 6.58 -4.45
C ALA A 17 2.41 5.70 -4.30
N THR A 18 1.37 6.22 -3.64
CA THR A 18 0.09 5.51 -3.52
C THR A 18 -0.55 5.27 -4.89
N SER A 19 -0.52 6.28 -5.76
CA SER A 19 -1.06 6.16 -7.12
C SER A 19 -0.27 5.16 -7.97
N LEU A 20 1.06 5.16 -7.87
CA LEU A 20 1.91 4.16 -8.52
C LEU A 20 1.63 2.74 -8.02
N GLU A 21 1.44 2.55 -6.71
CA GLU A 21 1.15 1.25 -6.14
C GLU A 21 -0.18 0.70 -6.68
N VAL A 22 -1.22 1.53 -6.73
CA VAL A 22 -2.53 1.14 -7.28
C VAL A 22 -2.42 0.80 -8.77
N MET A 23 -1.69 1.60 -9.55
CA MET A 23 -1.48 1.31 -10.97
C MET A 23 -0.74 -0.01 -11.20
N GLN A 24 0.30 -0.30 -10.42
CA GLN A 24 1.05 -1.56 -10.52
C GLN A 24 0.19 -2.76 -10.10
N ALA A 25 -0.57 -2.62 -9.01
CA ALA A 25 -1.50 -3.65 -8.56
C ALA A 25 -2.60 -3.92 -9.61
N ALA A 26 -3.09 -2.85 -10.25
CA ALA A 26 -4.08 -2.96 -11.32
C ALA A 26 -3.51 -3.64 -12.57
N GLN A 27 -2.23 -3.42 -12.92
CA GLN A 27 -1.58 -4.12 -14.03
C GLN A 27 -1.35 -5.62 -13.76
N GLN A 28 -1.12 -6.00 -12.51
CA GLN A 28 -0.88 -7.40 -12.10
C GLN A 28 -2.16 -8.13 -11.66
N HIS A 29 -3.33 -7.62 -12.06
CA HIS A 29 -4.61 -8.17 -11.64
C HIS A 29 -4.82 -9.61 -12.14
N LYS A 30 -5.55 -10.41 -11.36
CA LYS A 30 -5.98 -11.78 -11.71
C LYS A 30 -7.50 -11.84 -11.86
N LEU A 31 -8.09 -10.79 -12.42
CA LEU A 31 -9.54 -10.73 -12.58
C LEU A 31 -9.97 -11.64 -13.73
N GLU A 32 -11.02 -12.41 -13.50
CA GLU A 32 -11.72 -13.14 -14.56
C GLU A 32 -12.15 -12.19 -15.69
N PRO A 33 -12.16 -12.64 -16.96
CA PRO A 33 -12.52 -11.85 -18.14
C PRO A 33 -14.01 -11.47 -18.14
N ASP A 34 -14.35 -10.54 -17.27
CA ASP A 34 -15.64 -9.87 -17.15
C ASP A 34 -15.49 -8.43 -17.59
N ALA A 35 -16.23 -8.05 -18.64
CA ALA A 35 -16.16 -6.74 -19.27
C ALA A 35 -16.43 -5.58 -18.28
N LYS A 36 -17.33 -5.78 -17.29
CA LYS A 36 -17.64 -4.73 -16.32
C LYS A 36 -16.49 -4.50 -15.34
N LYS A 37 -15.86 -5.59 -14.87
CA LYS A 37 -14.72 -5.51 -13.95
C LYS A 37 -13.49 -4.91 -14.62
N HIS A 38 -13.25 -5.24 -15.89
CA HIS A 38 -12.16 -4.65 -16.67
C HIS A 38 -12.38 -3.17 -16.96
N ALA A 39 -13.61 -2.74 -17.26
CA ALA A 39 -13.93 -1.33 -17.43
C ALA A 39 -13.67 -0.52 -16.14
N LEU A 40 -14.04 -1.06 -14.98
CA LEU A 40 -13.74 -0.46 -13.68
C LEU A 40 -12.22 -0.38 -13.42
N LEU A 41 -11.49 -1.45 -13.69
CA LEU A 41 -10.03 -1.48 -13.54
C LEU A 41 -9.36 -0.43 -14.42
N ALA A 42 -9.75 -0.34 -15.69
CA ALA A 42 -9.22 0.66 -16.62
C ALA A 42 -9.51 2.10 -16.15
N ARG A 43 -10.70 2.34 -15.57
CA ARG A 43 -11.05 3.64 -14.97
C ARG A 43 -10.15 3.97 -13.80
N VAL A 44 -9.94 3.03 -12.87
CA VAL A 44 -9.05 3.19 -11.72
C VAL A 44 -7.62 3.48 -12.18
N MET A 45 -7.10 2.72 -13.15
CA MET A 45 -5.77 2.97 -13.71
C MET A 45 -5.64 4.37 -14.29
N ARG A 46 -6.64 4.82 -15.06
CA ARG A 46 -6.64 6.15 -15.68
C ARG A 46 -6.66 7.25 -14.61
N GLU A 47 -7.53 7.14 -13.62
CA GLU A 47 -7.66 8.13 -12.55
C GLU A 47 -6.35 8.29 -11.76
N HIS A 48 -5.69 7.17 -11.43
CA HIS A 48 -4.41 7.21 -10.72
C HIS A 48 -3.25 7.71 -11.61
N ALA A 49 -3.28 7.41 -12.92
CA ALA A 49 -2.30 7.95 -13.87
C ALA A 49 -2.44 9.48 -14.00
N GLU A 50 -3.66 9.98 -14.16
CA GLU A 50 -3.95 11.42 -14.23
C GLU A 50 -3.56 12.14 -12.92
N ARG A 51 -3.86 11.53 -11.77
CA ARG A 51 -3.45 12.06 -10.47
C ARG A 51 -1.93 12.14 -10.34
N PHE A 52 -1.22 11.07 -10.72
CA PHE A 52 0.23 11.04 -10.70
C PHE A 52 0.81 12.14 -11.60
N GLN A 53 0.31 12.25 -12.84
CA GLN A 53 0.78 13.26 -13.79
C GLN A 53 0.53 14.67 -13.27
N ARG A 54 -0.64 14.93 -12.69
CA ARG A 54 -0.95 16.22 -12.05
C ARG A 54 0.06 16.55 -10.95
N LEU A 55 0.35 15.62 -10.05
CA LEU A 55 1.32 15.82 -8.97
C LEU A 55 2.73 16.08 -9.52
N ALA A 56 3.15 15.36 -10.57
CA ALA A 56 4.43 15.58 -11.21
C ALA A 56 4.51 16.97 -11.88
N THR A 57 3.42 17.44 -12.51
CA THR A 57 3.38 18.77 -13.14
C THR A 57 3.26 19.94 -12.16
N GLN A 58 2.65 19.72 -11.00
CA GLN A 58 2.53 20.72 -9.94
C GLN A 58 3.84 20.89 -9.16
N GLN A 59 4.79 20.00 -9.37
CA GLN A 59 6.07 20.05 -8.70
C GLN A 59 7.01 21.03 -9.40
N SER A 60 7.36 22.11 -8.72
CA SER A 60 8.30 23.14 -9.25
C SER A 60 9.70 23.04 -8.66
N VAL A 61 9.89 22.21 -7.62
CA VAL A 61 11.11 22.20 -6.79
C VAL A 61 12.09 21.10 -7.18
N MET A 62 11.70 20.16 -8.05
CA MET A 62 12.56 19.08 -8.56
C MET A 62 12.17 18.71 -9.99
N SER A 63 13.09 18.07 -10.70
CA SER A 63 12.78 17.55 -12.03
C SER A 63 11.72 16.43 -11.96
N PRO A 64 10.95 16.21 -13.04
CA PRO A 64 10.03 15.08 -13.13
C PRO A 64 10.74 13.75 -12.83
N ASP A 65 11.94 13.53 -13.36
CA ASP A 65 12.70 12.29 -13.16
C ASP A 65 13.06 12.05 -11.69
N GLU A 66 13.47 13.09 -10.96
CA GLU A 66 13.74 12.98 -9.52
C GLU A 66 12.47 12.69 -8.74
N PHE A 67 11.35 13.34 -9.10
CA PHE A 67 10.04 13.08 -8.51
C PHE A 67 9.61 11.62 -8.70
N PHE A 68 9.73 11.10 -9.93
CA PHE A 68 9.48 9.70 -10.24
C PHE A 68 10.35 8.77 -9.38
N ARG A 69 11.66 9.01 -9.31
CA ARG A 69 12.58 8.18 -8.53
C ARG A 69 12.17 8.13 -7.06
N ARG A 70 11.90 9.28 -6.43
CA ARG A 70 11.49 9.36 -5.02
C ARG A 70 10.14 8.69 -4.78
N ALA A 71 9.18 8.84 -5.69
CA ALA A 71 7.90 8.14 -5.59
C ALA A 71 8.07 6.61 -5.67
N PHE A 72 8.92 6.11 -6.58
CA PHE A 72 9.25 4.68 -6.67
C PHE A 72 9.97 4.15 -5.43
N GLU A 73 10.91 4.90 -4.87
CA GLU A 73 11.57 4.55 -3.61
C GLU A 73 10.56 4.48 -2.47
N ARG A 74 9.63 5.43 -2.39
CA ARG A 74 8.57 5.40 -1.37
C ARG A 74 7.65 4.19 -1.54
N VAL A 75 7.32 3.78 -2.77
CA VAL A 75 6.59 2.52 -3.02
C VAL A 75 7.31 1.32 -2.42
N ARG A 76 8.64 1.22 -2.61
CA ARG A 76 9.43 0.12 -2.03
C ARG A 76 9.34 0.10 -0.51
N VAL A 77 9.44 1.28 0.12
CA VAL A 77 9.31 1.41 1.57
C VAL A 77 7.90 1.02 2.04
N MET A 78 6.84 1.50 1.36
CA MET A 78 5.45 1.15 1.67
C MET A 78 5.20 -0.36 1.60
N ARG A 79 5.77 -1.05 0.61
CA ARG A 79 5.66 -2.51 0.49
C ARG A 79 6.39 -3.23 1.62
N ALA A 80 7.58 -2.76 2.00
CA ALA A 80 8.32 -3.31 3.13
C ALA A 80 7.56 -3.12 4.46
N GLU A 81 6.99 -1.93 4.69
CA GLU A 81 6.13 -1.62 5.83
C GLU A 81 4.91 -2.56 5.87
N ALA A 82 4.24 -2.77 4.73
CA ALA A 82 3.09 -3.67 4.62
C ALA A 82 3.47 -5.14 4.91
N ALA A 83 4.61 -5.61 4.43
CA ALA A 83 5.10 -6.97 4.67
C ALA A 83 5.42 -7.20 6.16
N GLN A 84 6.06 -6.22 6.82
CA GLN A 84 6.30 -6.27 8.26
C GLN A 84 5.00 -6.32 9.05
N LEU A 85 4.02 -5.49 8.70
CA LEU A 85 2.73 -5.47 9.37
C LEU A 85 1.98 -6.80 9.19
N ALA A 86 2.06 -7.41 8.01
CA ALA A 86 1.47 -8.72 7.74
C ALA A 86 2.11 -9.82 8.61
N LYS A 87 3.44 -9.78 8.78
CA LYS A 87 4.17 -10.69 9.67
C LYS A 87 3.69 -10.56 11.12
N ILE A 88 3.65 -9.34 11.65
CA ILE A 88 3.19 -9.07 13.03
C ILE A 88 1.75 -9.55 13.23
N ARG A 89 0.86 -9.32 12.26
CA ARG A 89 -0.54 -9.79 12.33
C ARG A 89 -0.63 -11.32 12.31
N ARG A 90 0.25 -11.99 11.58
CA ARG A 90 0.32 -13.45 11.56
C ARG A 90 0.75 -14.00 12.91
N GLU A 91 1.85 -13.49 13.46
CA GLU A 91 2.36 -13.91 14.77
C GLU A 91 1.31 -13.73 15.87
N LYS A 92 0.60 -12.59 15.88
CA LYS A 92 -0.51 -12.36 16.83
C LYS A 92 -1.65 -13.37 16.67
N ARG A 93 -2.03 -13.73 15.44
CA ARG A 93 -3.07 -14.75 15.23
C ARG A 93 -2.64 -16.12 15.75
N GLU A 94 -1.40 -16.52 15.48
CA GLU A 94 -0.85 -17.79 15.95
C GLU A 94 -0.77 -17.82 17.50
N GLN A 95 -0.39 -16.70 18.14
CA GLN A 95 -0.42 -16.56 19.59
C GLN A 95 -1.84 -16.69 20.16
N HIS A 96 -2.81 -15.98 19.59
CA HIS A 96 -4.20 -16.06 20.04
C HIS A 96 -4.82 -17.44 19.82
N GLU A 97 -4.46 -18.14 18.75
CA GLU A 97 -4.87 -19.53 18.53
C GLU A 97 -4.25 -20.48 19.56
N ALA A 98 -2.97 -20.31 19.87
CA ALA A 98 -2.28 -21.09 20.91
C ALA A 98 -2.88 -20.84 22.30
N GLU A 99 -3.10 -19.57 22.68
CA GLU A 99 -3.77 -19.18 23.94
C GLU A 99 -5.18 -19.78 24.04
N ARG A 100 -5.96 -19.69 22.96
CA ARG A 100 -7.30 -20.28 22.91
C ARG A 100 -7.26 -21.80 23.10
N ASN A 101 -6.33 -22.48 22.44
CA ASN A 101 -6.19 -23.94 22.56
C ASN A 101 -5.74 -24.36 23.96
N GLN A 102 -4.85 -23.59 24.58
CA GLN A 102 -4.41 -23.79 25.96
C GLN A 102 -5.60 -23.67 26.94
N ILE A 103 -6.38 -22.60 26.83
CA ILE A 103 -7.57 -22.37 27.69
C ILE A 103 -8.59 -23.51 27.52
N LEU A 104 -8.83 -23.97 26.30
CA LEU A 104 -9.75 -25.09 26.04
C LEU A 104 -9.23 -26.41 26.65
N ALA A 105 -7.93 -26.66 26.60
CA ALA A 105 -7.32 -27.82 27.23
C ALA A 105 -7.44 -27.77 28.76
N ASP A 106 -7.16 -26.61 29.36
CA ASP A 106 -7.26 -26.40 30.81
C ASP A 106 -8.72 -26.54 31.30
N MET A 107 -9.70 -25.99 30.56
CA MET A 107 -11.12 -26.17 30.88
C MET A 107 -11.58 -27.63 30.80
N ASN A 108 -11.10 -28.39 29.81
CA ASN A 108 -11.43 -29.81 29.67
C ASN A 108 -10.78 -30.67 30.75
N LEU A 109 -9.62 -30.26 31.29
CA LEU A 109 -8.96 -30.91 32.43
C LEU A 109 -9.67 -30.62 33.76
N VAL A 110 -10.30 -29.46 33.90
CA VAL A 110 -11.08 -29.09 35.10
C VAL A 110 -12.48 -29.73 35.10
N ALA A 111 -13.00 -30.11 33.93
CA ALA A 111 -14.32 -30.73 33.79
C ALA A 111 -14.31 -32.28 33.87
N ALA A 112 -13.14 -32.93 33.95
CA ALA A 112 -12.96 -34.38 34.06
C ALA A 112 -12.59 -34.78 35.49
#